data_AF-A0A915U6I2-F1
#
_entry.id   AF-A0A915U6I2-F1
#
_cell.length_a   1.000
_cell.length_b   1.000
_cell.length_c   1.000
_cell.angle_alpha   90.00
_cell.angle_beta   90.00
_cell.angle_gamma   90.00
#
_symmetry.space_group_name_H-M   'P 1'
#
loop_
_entity.id
_entity.type
_entity.pdbx_description
1 polymer ?
#
loop_
_entity_poly.entity_id
_entity_poly.type
_entity_poly.pdbx_seq_one_letter_code
_entity_poly.pdbx_strand_id
1 'polypeptide(L)'
;MQSLNLKRHHVITLVAALFLLLSTQPARAALDSAAFTTELDSLILEGNDLLVQVNNTVLNSLTMDSQLAELETAVTNYQANIVATYDSVVAAAGTTLSLTSDMLVALQTLSTVSLSLANAFADLTVQIGELAASTSLAVLDSSLAAMLRLSDDIGLMADRILEMADKILIMADNIGLMADRIIATQIIQSDNLKLILDATLTTQNNTIKLISLFL
;
A
#
# COMPACT_ATOMS: atom_id res chain seq x y z
N MET A 1 -67.77 13.59 12.50
CA MET A 1 -66.86 12.57 11.91
C MET A 1 -65.84 13.12 10.91
N GLN A 2 -65.93 14.38 10.45
CA GLN A 2 -65.02 14.94 9.43
C GLN A 2 -63.69 15.47 9.98
N SER A 3 -63.61 15.89 11.26
CA SER A 3 -62.37 16.44 11.86
C SER A 3 -61.34 15.38 12.28
N LEU A 4 -61.74 14.11 12.39
CA LEU A 4 -60.84 13.01 12.76
C LEU A 4 -59.98 12.54 11.58
N ASN A 5 -60.50 12.63 10.34
CA ASN A 5 -59.77 12.21 9.13
C ASN A 5 -58.67 13.20 8.73
N LEU A 6 -58.84 14.49 9.01
CA LEU A 6 -57.84 15.52 8.68
C LEU A 6 -56.58 15.40 9.57
N LYS A 7 -56.76 15.15 10.88
CA LYS A 7 -55.63 14.88 11.80
C LYS A 7 -54.89 13.60 11.43
N ARG A 8 -55.61 12.56 10.97
CA ARG A 8 -55.01 11.28 10.59
C ARG A 8 -54.17 11.40 9.32
N HIS A 9 -54.61 12.17 8.33
CA HIS A 9 -53.81 12.48 7.14
C HIS A 9 -52.58 13.31 7.46
N HIS A 10 -52.70 14.35 8.30
CA HIS A 10 -51.54 15.17 8.67
C HIS A 10 -50.49 14.40 9.47
N VAL A 11 -50.91 13.49 10.36
CA VAL A 11 -49.99 12.61 11.11
C VAL A 11 -49.32 11.59 10.18
N ILE A 12 -50.04 11.03 9.20
CA ILE A 12 -49.46 10.10 8.21
C ILE A 12 -48.46 10.82 7.28
N THR A 13 -48.75 12.04 6.83
CA THR A 13 -47.79 12.84 6.05
C THR A 13 -46.59 13.30 6.87
N LEU A 14 -46.76 13.58 8.17
CA LEU A 14 -45.66 13.96 9.04
C LEU A 14 -44.72 12.78 9.33
N VAL A 15 -45.27 11.57 9.50
CA VAL A 15 -44.49 10.34 9.71
C VAL A 15 -43.79 9.90 8.40
N ALA A 16 -44.42 10.09 7.24
CA ALA A 16 -43.78 9.84 5.94
C ALA A 16 -42.64 10.83 5.65
N ALA A 17 -42.81 12.12 6.01
CA ALA A 17 -41.74 13.10 5.89
C ALA A 17 -40.58 12.83 6.88
N LEU A 18 -40.88 12.36 8.10
CA LEU A 18 -39.87 12.02 9.09
C LEU A 18 -39.06 10.77 8.71
N PHE A 19 -39.67 9.78 8.03
CA PHE A 19 -38.96 8.59 7.53
C PHE A 19 -38.04 8.89 6.34
N LEU A 20 -38.35 9.89 5.51
CA LEU A 20 -37.48 10.33 4.41
C LEU A 20 -36.27 11.17 4.89
N LEU A 21 -36.31 11.70 6.11
CA LEU A 21 -35.23 12.50 6.71
C LEU A 21 -34.20 11.65 7.48
N LEU A 22 -34.40 10.32 7.59
CA LEU A 22 -33.58 9.42 8.42
C LEU A 22 -32.66 8.47 7.63
N SER A 23 -32.52 8.62 6.30
CA SER A 23 -31.65 7.72 5.52
C SER A 23 -30.75 8.41 4.49
N THR A 24 -30.52 9.71 4.57
CA THR A 24 -29.44 10.32 3.78
C THR A 24 -28.10 10.00 4.47
N GLN A 25 -27.65 8.75 4.35
CA GLN A 25 -26.22 8.51 4.43
C GLN A 25 -25.56 9.47 3.43
N PRO A 26 -24.49 10.19 3.81
CA PRO A 26 -23.78 11.00 2.83
C PRO A 26 -23.44 10.10 1.65
N ALA A 27 -23.82 10.53 0.44
CA ALA A 27 -23.51 9.80 -0.77
C ALA A 27 -22.00 9.57 -0.80
N ARG A 28 -21.57 8.30 -0.71
CA ARG A 28 -20.17 7.94 -0.83
C ARG A 28 -19.72 8.23 -2.25
N ALA A 29 -18.60 8.92 -2.40
CA ALA A 29 -18.00 9.13 -3.71
C ALA A 29 -17.52 7.79 -4.25
N ALA A 30 -18.02 7.39 -5.42
CA ALA A 30 -17.49 6.24 -6.14
C ALA A 30 -16.11 6.59 -6.73
N LEU A 31 -15.26 5.59 -6.87
CA LEU A 31 -14.00 5.76 -7.62
C LEU A 31 -14.31 5.97 -9.09
N ASP A 32 -13.69 7.00 -9.67
CA ASP A 32 -13.64 7.14 -11.12
C ASP A 32 -12.56 6.20 -11.66
N SER A 33 -12.95 5.26 -12.53
CA SER A 33 -12.04 4.28 -13.11
C SER A 33 -10.81 4.89 -13.80
N ALA A 34 -10.96 6.01 -14.50
CA ALA A 34 -9.85 6.63 -15.23
C ALA A 34 -8.91 7.41 -14.29
N ALA A 35 -9.48 8.15 -13.35
CA ALA A 35 -8.69 8.84 -12.32
C ALA A 35 -7.91 7.84 -11.47
N PHE A 36 -8.57 6.77 -11.03
CA PHE A 36 -7.95 5.73 -10.22
C PHE A 36 -6.83 4.99 -10.98
N THR A 37 -7.02 4.71 -12.27
CA THR A 37 -5.94 4.13 -13.11
C THR A 37 -4.73 5.07 -13.16
N THR A 38 -4.97 6.38 -13.28
CA THR A 38 -3.90 7.40 -13.30
C THR A 38 -3.16 7.48 -11.96
N GLU A 39 -3.87 7.33 -10.84
CA GLU A 39 -3.27 7.24 -9.51
C GLU A 39 -2.38 6.00 -9.38
N LEU A 40 -2.86 4.82 -9.83
CA LEU A 40 -2.05 3.60 -9.84
C LEU A 40 -0.79 3.73 -10.72
N ASP A 41 -0.92 4.34 -11.91
CA ASP A 41 0.23 4.59 -12.79
C ASP A 41 1.24 5.54 -12.15
N SER A 42 0.78 6.55 -11.42
CA SER A 42 1.65 7.48 -10.68
C SER A 42 2.42 6.75 -9.58
N LEU A 43 1.75 5.87 -8.82
CA LEU A 43 2.43 5.02 -7.83
C LEU A 43 3.47 4.11 -8.48
N ILE A 44 3.19 3.54 -9.65
CA ILE A 44 4.16 2.70 -10.37
C ILE A 44 5.40 3.51 -10.74
N LEU A 45 5.23 4.74 -11.24
CA LEU A 45 6.34 5.62 -11.56
C LEU A 45 7.17 5.94 -10.32
N GLU A 46 6.53 6.37 -9.24
CA GLU A 46 7.21 6.69 -7.98
C GLU A 46 7.95 5.49 -7.39
N GLY A 47 7.35 4.30 -7.42
CA GLY A 47 7.98 3.08 -6.93
C GLY A 47 9.17 2.64 -7.79
N ASN A 48 9.12 2.86 -9.10
CA ASN A 48 10.26 2.62 -10.00
C ASN A 48 11.37 3.65 -9.78
N ASP A 49 11.03 4.92 -9.57
CA ASP A 49 12.00 5.97 -9.27
C ASP A 49 12.71 5.68 -7.94
N LEU A 50 11.96 5.26 -6.91
CA LEU A 50 12.52 4.78 -5.65
C LEU A 50 13.44 3.57 -5.85
N LEU A 51 13.04 2.58 -6.65
CA LEU A 51 13.87 1.41 -6.95
C LEU A 51 15.19 1.81 -7.64
N VAL A 52 15.14 2.76 -8.57
CA VAL A 52 16.34 3.34 -9.18
C VAL A 52 17.21 4.03 -8.13
N GLN A 53 16.61 4.76 -7.20
CA GLN A 53 17.32 5.45 -6.12
C GLN A 53 18.04 4.47 -5.18
N VAL A 54 17.35 3.39 -4.77
CA VAL A 54 17.92 2.30 -3.96
C VAL A 54 19.09 1.65 -4.70
N ASN A 55 18.90 1.28 -5.97
CA ASN A 55 19.95 0.60 -6.76
C ASN A 55 21.17 1.49 -7.06
N ASN A 56 21.00 2.81 -7.08
CA ASN A 56 22.10 3.76 -7.25
C ASN A 56 22.77 4.16 -5.94
N THR A 57 22.25 3.71 -4.80
CA THR A 57 22.83 3.99 -3.49
C THR A 57 24.13 3.22 -3.33
N VAL A 58 25.21 3.94 -3.05
CA VAL A 58 26.54 3.35 -2.81
C VAL A 58 26.92 3.58 -1.35
N LEU A 59 26.87 2.52 -0.55
CA LEU A 59 27.23 2.59 0.85
C LEU A 59 28.75 2.60 1.04
N ASN A 60 29.24 3.42 1.97
CA ASN A 60 30.58 3.34 2.52
C ASN A 60 30.57 3.82 3.98
N SER A 61 31.63 3.54 4.73
CA SER A 61 31.69 3.78 6.18
C SER A 61 31.51 5.24 6.62
N LEU A 62 31.63 6.21 5.70
CA LEU A 62 31.50 7.65 5.98
C LEU A 62 30.13 8.22 5.58
N THR A 63 29.44 7.61 4.62
CA THR A 63 28.21 8.17 4.01
C THR A 63 26.98 7.28 4.21
N MET A 64 27.15 6.07 4.76
CA MET A 64 26.09 5.10 4.99
C MET A 64 24.88 5.72 5.72
N ASP A 65 25.13 6.44 6.81
CA ASP A 65 24.07 7.07 7.62
C ASP A 65 23.25 8.08 6.80
N SER A 66 23.92 9.00 6.09
CA SER A 66 23.25 9.99 5.24
C SER A 66 22.48 9.34 4.07
N GLN A 67 23.06 8.33 3.43
CA GLN A 67 22.44 7.65 2.29
C GLN A 67 21.20 6.86 2.73
N LEU A 68 21.27 6.18 3.88
CA LEU A 68 20.12 5.47 4.43
C LEU A 68 19.02 6.44 4.89
N ALA A 69 19.38 7.57 5.50
CA ALA A 69 18.38 8.59 5.87
C ALA A 69 17.65 9.20 4.65
N GLU A 70 18.35 9.40 3.54
CA GLU A 70 17.75 9.81 2.27
C GLU A 70 16.79 8.74 1.72
N LEU A 71 17.20 7.46 1.76
CA LEU A 71 16.34 6.35 1.36
C LEU A 71 15.11 6.21 2.26
N GLU A 72 15.26 6.34 3.59
CA GLU A 72 14.13 6.34 4.53
C GLU A 72 13.11 7.42 4.18
N THR A 73 13.58 8.63 3.91
CA THR A 73 12.70 9.74 3.49
C THR A 73 11.96 9.40 2.20
N ALA A 74 12.66 8.82 1.21
CA ALA A 74 12.06 8.43 -0.06
C ALA A 74 11.01 7.31 0.11
N VAL A 75 11.31 6.28 0.92
CA VAL A 75 10.38 5.19 1.23
C VAL A 75 9.15 5.69 1.97
N THR A 76 9.31 6.53 3.00
CA THR A 76 8.18 7.09 3.75
C THR A 76 7.26 7.93 2.85
N ASN A 77 7.83 8.71 1.91
CA ASN A 77 7.03 9.47 0.95
C ASN A 77 6.23 8.54 0.02
N TYR A 78 6.87 7.52 -0.53
CA TYR A 78 6.21 6.56 -1.40
C TYR A 78 5.11 5.77 -0.66
N GLN A 79 5.41 5.32 0.56
CA GLN A 79 4.44 4.66 1.45
C GLN A 79 3.24 5.57 1.73
N ALA A 80 3.45 6.87 1.99
CA ALA A 80 2.37 7.81 2.21
C ALA A 80 1.43 7.93 1.00
N ASN A 81 1.97 7.89 -0.22
CA ASN A 81 1.17 7.92 -1.44
C ASN A 81 0.39 6.62 -1.66
N ILE A 82 0.97 5.46 -1.34
CA ILE A 82 0.24 4.18 -1.32
C ILE A 82 -0.90 4.23 -0.32
N VAL A 83 -0.66 4.73 0.89
CA VAL A 83 -1.69 4.85 1.94
C VAL A 83 -2.79 5.82 1.52
N ALA A 84 -2.47 6.96 0.90
CA ALA A 84 -3.47 7.90 0.40
C ALA A 84 -4.36 7.27 -0.69
N THR A 85 -3.78 6.48 -1.59
CA THR A 85 -4.52 5.74 -2.62
C THR A 85 -5.40 4.65 -1.98
N TYR A 86 -4.87 3.93 -0.99
CA TYR A 86 -5.62 2.95 -0.20
C TYR A 86 -6.82 3.60 0.52
N ASP A 87 -6.62 4.75 1.16
CA ASP A 87 -7.68 5.47 1.85
C ASP A 87 -8.78 5.92 0.89
N SER A 88 -8.43 6.29 -0.34
CA SER A 88 -9.40 6.60 -1.40
C SER A 88 -10.26 5.38 -1.76
N VAL A 89 -9.64 4.20 -1.85
CA VAL A 89 -10.34 2.92 -2.06
C VAL A 89 -11.24 2.56 -0.87
N VAL A 90 -10.78 2.78 0.35
CA VAL A 90 -11.58 2.56 1.57
C VAL A 90 -12.76 3.53 1.64
N ALA A 91 -12.57 4.80 1.29
CA ALA A 91 -13.63 5.81 1.29
C ALA A 91 -14.76 5.46 0.32
N ALA A 92 -14.40 4.86 -0.83
CA ALA A 92 -15.34 4.38 -1.84
C ALA A 92 -15.97 3.02 -1.51
N ALA A 93 -15.60 2.37 -0.39
CA ALA A 93 -16.11 1.05 -0.04
C ALA A 93 -17.65 1.01 0.00
N GLY A 94 -18.22 0.02 -0.69
CA GLY A 94 -19.66 -0.16 -0.85
C GLY A 94 -20.25 0.57 -2.07
N THR A 95 -19.42 1.16 -2.92
CA THR A 95 -19.80 1.62 -4.27
C THR A 95 -19.43 0.58 -5.33
N THR A 96 -19.83 0.82 -6.58
CA THR A 96 -19.46 -0.02 -7.73
C THR A 96 -18.32 0.62 -8.52
N LEU A 97 -17.36 -0.18 -8.93
CA LEU A 97 -16.25 0.21 -9.79
C LEU A 97 -16.22 -0.70 -11.02
N SER A 98 -16.18 -0.10 -12.21
CA SER A 98 -15.92 -0.86 -13.44
C SER A 98 -14.43 -1.15 -13.54
N LEU A 99 -14.07 -2.41 -13.33
CA LEU A 99 -12.69 -2.86 -13.50
C LEU A 99 -12.28 -2.81 -14.96
N THR A 100 -11.08 -2.29 -15.21
CA THR A 100 -10.42 -2.33 -16.52
C THR A 100 -9.23 -3.28 -16.48
N SER A 101 -8.80 -3.74 -17.66
CA SER A 101 -7.55 -4.52 -17.78
C SER A 101 -6.35 -3.74 -17.25
N ASP A 102 -6.32 -2.42 -17.49
CA ASP A 102 -5.19 -1.57 -17.12
C ASP A 102 -5.04 -1.46 -15.61
N MET A 103 -6.14 -1.37 -14.85
CA MET A 103 -6.09 -1.42 -13.39
C MET A 103 -5.50 -2.72 -12.86
N LEU A 104 -5.90 -3.87 -13.41
CA LEU A 104 -5.40 -5.17 -12.96
C LEU A 104 -3.91 -5.32 -13.27
N VAL A 105 -3.47 -4.85 -14.44
CA VAL A 105 -2.05 -4.78 -14.80
C VAL A 105 -1.30 -3.86 -13.84
N ALA A 106 -1.84 -2.68 -13.54
CA ALA A 106 -1.22 -1.72 -12.64
C ALA A 106 -1.07 -2.27 -11.21
N LEU A 107 -2.13 -2.88 -10.65
CA LEU A 107 -2.06 -3.54 -9.34
C LEU A 107 -1.02 -4.67 -9.29
N GLN A 108 -0.92 -5.46 -10.37
CA GLN A 108 0.10 -6.48 -10.48
C GLN A 108 1.51 -5.88 -10.55
N THR A 109 1.70 -4.82 -11.34
CA THR A 109 2.98 -4.11 -11.44
C THR A 109 3.39 -3.51 -10.10
N LEU A 110 2.47 -2.90 -9.35
CA LEU A 110 2.73 -2.38 -8.00
C LEU A 110 3.22 -3.48 -7.07
N SER A 111 2.57 -4.65 -7.09
CA SER A 111 3.00 -5.81 -6.31
C SER A 111 4.41 -6.28 -6.70
N THR A 112 4.74 -6.29 -7.99
CA THR A 112 6.09 -6.61 -8.47
C THR A 112 7.12 -5.55 -8.04
N VAL A 113 6.78 -4.26 -8.10
CA VAL A 113 7.66 -3.16 -7.65
C VAL A 113 7.96 -3.29 -6.16
N SER A 114 6.95 -3.57 -5.32
CA SER A 114 7.16 -3.80 -3.89
C SER A 114 8.09 -4.99 -3.61
N LEU A 115 7.99 -6.08 -4.39
CA LEU A 115 8.92 -7.20 -4.31
C LEU A 115 10.35 -6.80 -4.72
N SER A 116 10.49 -6.05 -5.81
CA SER A 116 11.81 -5.56 -6.24
C SER A 116 12.46 -4.66 -5.20
N LEU A 117 11.69 -3.77 -4.56
CA LEU A 117 12.16 -2.97 -3.44
C LEU A 117 12.61 -3.86 -2.28
N ALA A 118 11.78 -4.80 -1.83
CA ALA A 118 12.11 -5.71 -0.72
C ALA A 118 13.45 -6.44 -0.94
N ASN A 119 13.69 -6.93 -2.16
CA ASN A 119 14.96 -7.57 -2.51
C ASN A 119 16.13 -6.59 -2.50
N ALA A 120 15.97 -5.39 -3.06
CA ALA A 120 17.01 -4.37 -3.08
C ALA A 120 17.43 -3.93 -1.67
N PHE A 121 16.48 -3.82 -0.72
CA PHE A 121 16.80 -3.55 0.69
C PHE A 121 17.46 -4.75 1.40
N ALA A 122 17.08 -5.98 1.06
CA ALA A 122 17.80 -7.16 1.55
C ALA A 122 19.27 -7.13 1.11
N ASP A 123 19.54 -6.73 -0.14
CA ASP A 123 20.90 -6.57 -0.68
C ASP A 123 21.68 -5.44 0.03
N LEU A 124 21.04 -4.30 0.33
CA LEU A 124 21.67 -3.24 1.12
C LEU A 124 22.09 -3.73 2.51
N THR A 125 21.30 -4.60 3.14
CA THR A 125 21.66 -5.18 4.45
C THR A 125 22.93 -6.04 4.36
N VAL A 126 23.11 -6.77 3.26
CA VAL A 126 24.35 -7.52 3.00
C VAL A 126 25.53 -6.55 2.87
N GLN A 127 25.39 -5.47 2.11
CA GLN A 127 26.43 -4.46 1.94
C GLN A 127 26.83 -3.79 3.28
N ILE A 128 25.86 -3.49 4.16
CA ILE A 128 26.14 -2.98 5.51
C ILE A 128 26.99 -3.98 6.30
N GLY A 129 26.67 -5.27 6.19
CA GLY A 129 27.44 -6.34 6.84
C GLY A 129 28.90 -6.43 6.37
N GLU A 130 29.14 -6.22 5.07
CA GLU A 130 30.49 -6.19 4.50
C GLU A 130 31.30 -4.98 5.00
N LEU A 131 30.64 -3.84 5.18
CA LEU A 131 31.28 -2.59 5.63
C LEU A 131 31.45 -2.50 7.15
N ALA A 132 30.80 -3.36 7.93
CA ALA A 132 30.71 -3.30 9.38
C ALA A 132 32.08 -3.21 10.07
N ALA A 133 33.07 -4.00 9.63
CA ALA A 133 34.41 -4.02 10.23
C ALA A 133 35.19 -2.70 10.10
N SER A 134 34.81 -1.84 9.14
CA SER A 134 35.45 -0.56 8.86
C SER A 134 34.61 0.65 9.25
N THR A 135 33.45 0.41 9.86
CA THR A 135 32.45 1.42 10.19
C THR A 135 32.37 1.58 11.71
N SER A 136 32.14 2.81 12.18
CA SER A 136 31.99 3.04 13.62
C SER A 136 30.72 2.36 14.14
N LEU A 137 30.75 1.88 15.38
CA LEU A 137 29.60 1.20 15.99
C LEU A 137 28.33 2.06 16.00
N ALA A 138 28.46 3.37 16.23
CA ALA A 138 27.33 4.29 16.23
C ALA A 138 26.66 4.41 14.85
N VAL A 139 27.46 4.49 13.77
CA VAL A 139 26.95 4.53 12.39
C VAL A 139 26.32 3.18 12.02
N LEU A 140 26.95 2.08 12.41
CA LEU A 140 26.42 0.74 12.16
C LEU A 140 25.06 0.53 12.85
N ASP A 141 24.93 0.91 14.12
CA ASP A 141 23.67 0.80 14.88
C ASP A 141 22.55 1.65 14.26
N SER A 142 22.83 2.92 13.91
CA SER A 142 21.89 3.80 13.20
C SER A 142 21.42 3.17 11.88
N SER A 143 22.36 2.65 11.10
CA SER A 143 22.11 2.04 9.78
C SER A 143 21.26 0.77 9.88
N LEU A 144 21.55 -0.08 10.86
CA LEU A 144 20.78 -1.29 11.13
C LEU A 144 19.36 -0.96 11.61
N ALA A 145 19.21 0.07 12.45
CA ALA A 145 17.90 0.57 12.85
C ALA A 145 17.10 1.16 11.67
N ALA A 146 17.77 1.81 10.71
CA ALA A 146 17.15 2.28 9.48
C ALA A 146 16.67 1.12 8.60
N MET A 147 17.49 0.07 8.43
CA MET A 147 17.08 -1.11 7.66
C MET A 147 15.87 -1.83 8.22
N LEU A 148 15.73 -1.90 9.55
CA LEU A 148 14.53 -2.46 10.17
C LEU A 148 13.28 -1.61 9.88
N ARG A 149 13.39 -0.29 10.00
CA ARG A 149 12.30 0.65 9.66
C ARG A 149 11.89 0.52 8.20
N LEU A 150 12.85 0.54 7.28
CA LEU A 150 12.63 0.34 5.85
C LEU A 150 11.93 -0.99 5.55
N SER A 151 12.37 -2.07 6.21
CA SER A 151 11.77 -3.39 6.09
C SER A 151 10.32 -3.41 6.55
N ASP A 152 10.01 -2.77 7.68
CA ASP A 152 8.65 -2.67 8.21
C ASP A 152 7.75 -1.83 7.28
N ASP A 153 8.28 -0.74 6.72
CA ASP A 153 7.54 0.12 5.79
C ASP A 153 7.16 -0.61 4.51
N ILE A 154 8.05 -1.46 3.97
CA ILE A 154 7.78 -2.30 2.80
C ILE A 154 6.71 -3.34 3.09
N GLY A 155 6.76 -3.97 4.27
CA GLY A 155 5.71 -4.88 4.72
C GLY A 155 4.35 -4.19 4.74
N LEU A 156 4.27 -2.99 5.31
CA LEU A 156 3.04 -2.20 5.35
C LEU A 156 2.54 -1.83 3.94
N MET A 157 3.43 -1.43 3.03
CA MET A 157 3.06 -1.13 1.64
C MET A 157 2.46 -2.36 0.95
N ALA A 158 3.08 -3.52 1.12
CA ALA A 158 2.62 -4.78 0.52
C ALA A 158 1.22 -5.17 1.04
N ASP A 159 1.01 -5.07 2.36
CA ASP A 159 -0.29 -5.33 2.98
C ASP A 159 -1.37 -4.39 2.45
N ARG A 160 -1.07 -3.09 2.32
CA ARG A 160 -2.04 -2.10 1.82
C ARG A 160 -2.37 -2.31 0.35
N ILE A 161 -1.40 -2.69 -0.49
CA ILE A 161 -1.65 -3.02 -1.90
C ILE A 161 -2.59 -4.23 -2.01
N LEU A 162 -2.36 -5.28 -1.21
CA LEU A 162 -3.22 -6.47 -1.23
C LEU A 162 -4.64 -6.16 -0.74
N GLU A 163 -4.77 -5.47 0.39
CA GLU A 163 -6.07 -5.08 0.91
C GLU A 163 -6.82 -4.13 -0.06
N MET A 164 -6.08 -3.27 -0.78
CA MET A 164 -6.65 -2.42 -1.82
C MET A 164 -7.23 -3.28 -2.95
N ALA A 165 -6.46 -4.27 -3.44
CA ALA A 165 -6.90 -5.19 -4.47
C ALA A 165 -8.16 -5.96 -4.05
N ASP A 166 -8.21 -6.47 -2.82
CA ASP A 166 -9.39 -7.18 -2.29
C ASP A 166 -10.63 -6.28 -2.25
N LYS A 167 -10.49 -5.03 -1.79
CA LYS A 167 -11.62 -4.09 -1.76
C LYS A 167 -12.11 -3.74 -3.15
N ILE A 168 -11.19 -3.56 -4.10
CA ILE A 168 -11.52 -3.32 -5.51
C ILE A 168 -12.31 -4.50 -6.09
N LEU A 169 -11.94 -5.75 -5.77
CA LEU A 169 -12.68 -6.92 -6.23
C LEU A 169 -14.10 -6.97 -5.70
N ILE A 170 -14.32 -6.57 -4.45
CA ILE A 170 -15.67 -6.50 -3.87
C ILE A 170 -16.51 -5.41 -4.54
N MET A 171 -15.89 -4.32 -5.00
CA MET A 171 -16.57 -3.22 -5.69
C MET A 171 -16.81 -3.50 -7.18
N ALA A 172 -16.19 -4.54 -7.75
CA ALA A 172 -16.22 -4.79 -9.18
C ALA A 172 -17.61 -5.18 -9.70
N ASP A 173 -18.11 -4.45 -10.69
CA ASP A 173 -19.44 -4.69 -11.29
C ASP A 173 -19.43 -5.67 -12.48
N ASN A 174 -18.25 -5.92 -13.05
CA ASN A 174 -18.04 -6.70 -14.28
C ASN A 174 -17.15 -7.95 -14.06
N ILE A 175 -17.15 -8.50 -12.85
CA ILE A 175 -16.32 -9.66 -12.44
C ILE A 175 -16.43 -10.83 -13.42
N GLY A 176 -17.64 -11.17 -13.88
CA GLY A 176 -17.85 -12.31 -14.77
C GLY A 176 -17.08 -12.24 -16.10
N LEU A 177 -16.77 -11.03 -16.59
CA LEU A 177 -15.98 -10.82 -17.80
C LEU A 177 -14.47 -10.81 -17.54
N MET A 178 -14.05 -10.55 -16.29
CA MET A 178 -12.65 -10.39 -15.89
C MET A 178 -12.17 -11.49 -14.92
N ALA A 179 -13.00 -12.48 -14.62
CA ALA A 179 -12.79 -13.45 -13.54
C ALA A 179 -11.43 -14.16 -13.63
N ASP A 180 -11.06 -14.66 -14.82
CA ASP A 180 -9.79 -15.37 -15.01
C ASP A 180 -8.59 -14.46 -14.78
N ARG A 181 -8.66 -13.20 -15.22
CA ARG A 181 -7.60 -12.20 -15.02
C ARG A 181 -7.49 -11.80 -13.56
N ILE A 182 -8.62 -11.60 -12.89
CA ILE A 182 -8.69 -11.32 -11.46
C ILE A 182 -8.00 -12.44 -10.66
N ILE A 183 -8.34 -13.71 -10.93
CA ILE A 183 -7.74 -14.85 -10.24
C ILE A 183 -6.23 -14.91 -10.48
N ALA A 184 -5.79 -14.73 -11.74
CA ALA A 184 -4.37 -14.72 -12.06
C ALA A 184 -3.62 -13.59 -11.31
N THR A 185 -4.18 -12.38 -11.30
CA THR A 185 -3.60 -11.24 -10.57
C THR A 185 -3.54 -11.49 -9.06
N GLN A 186 -4.58 -12.09 -8.47
CA GLN A 186 -4.62 -12.42 -7.04
C GLN A 186 -3.59 -13.50 -6.65
N ILE A 187 -3.41 -14.53 -7.49
CA ILE A 187 -2.35 -15.54 -7.27
C ILE A 187 -0.97 -14.87 -7.26
N ILE A 188 -0.70 -14.02 -8.26
CA ILE A 188 0.59 -13.34 -8.37
C ILE A 188 0.83 -12.38 -7.19
N GLN A 189 -0.19 -11.64 -6.75
CA GLN A 189 -0.08 -10.76 -5.59
C GLN A 189 0.19 -11.54 -4.30
N SER A 190 -0.48 -12.68 -4.10
CA SER A 190 -0.25 -13.56 -2.96
C SER A 190 1.17 -14.16 -2.98
N ASP A 191 1.66 -14.57 -4.15
CA ASP A 191 3.02 -15.11 -4.30
C ASP A 191 4.08 -14.02 -4.03
N ASN A 192 3.88 -12.81 -4.56
CA ASN A 192 4.77 -11.69 -4.31
C ASN A 192 4.78 -11.29 -2.83
N LEU A 193 3.63 -11.30 -2.14
CA LEU A 193 3.57 -11.02 -0.70
C LEU A 193 4.42 -12.00 0.10
N LYS A 194 4.33 -13.30 -0.23
CA LYS A 194 5.15 -14.32 0.41
C LYS A 194 6.64 -14.00 0.24
N LEU A 195 7.06 -13.64 -0.97
CA LEU A 195 8.45 -13.29 -1.26
C LEU A 195 8.89 -12.00 -0.56
N ILE A 196 8.01 -10.99 -0.48
CA ILE A 196 8.25 -9.76 0.29
C ILE A 196 8.46 -10.09 1.76
N LEU A 197 7.62 -10.95 2.34
CA LEU A 197 7.77 -11.39 3.73
C LEU A 197 9.09 -12.14 3.93
N ASP A 198 9.47 -13.03 3.02
CA ASP A 198 10.73 -13.76 3.09
C ASP A 198 11.95 -12.82 2.99
N ALA A 199 11.90 -11.80 2.12
CA ALA A 199 12.95 -10.77 1.99
C ALA A 199 13.02 -9.85 3.23
N THR A 200 11.86 -9.47 3.77
CA THR A 200 11.72 -8.70 5.03
C THR A 200 12.35 -9.47 6.20
N LEU A 201 11.98 -10.75 6.35
CA LEU A 201 12.56 -11.63 7.38
C LEU A 201 14.07 -11.82 7.19
N THR A 202 14.55 -11.88 5.93
CA THR A 202 15.98 -11.96 5.63
C THR A 202 16.70 -10.69 6.08
N THR A 203 16.15 -9.52 5.77
CA THR A 203 16.67 -8.21 6.23
C THR A 203 16.74 -8.14 7.76
N GLN A 204 15.65 -8.49 8.44
CA GLN A 204 15.60 -8.50 9.91
C GLN A 204 16.62 -9.49 10.51
N ASN A 205 16.70 -10.71 9.98
CA ASN A 205 17.66 -11.71 10.45
C ASN A 205 19.11 -11.29 10.23
N ASN A 206 19.43 -10.72 9.07
CA ASN A 206 20.77 -10.20 8.78
C ASN A 206 21.13 -9.08 9.76
N THR A 207 20.19 -8.18 10.00
CA THR A 207 20.36 -7.08 10.97
C THR A 207 20.62 -7.62 12.37
N ILE A 208 19.79 -8.56 12.87
CA ILE A 208 19.96 -9.16 14.20
C ILE A 208 21.32 -9.87 14.33
N LYS A 209 21.74 -10.61 13.29
CA LYS A 209 23.05 -11.27 13.28
C LYS A 209 24.17 -10.25 13.39
N LEU A 210 24.10 -9.15 12.64
CA LEU A 210 25.11 -8.08 12.69
C LEU A 210 25.16 -7.42 14.07
N ILE A 211 23.99 -7.09 14.65
CA ILE A 211 23.90 -6.59 16.04
C ILE A 211 24.62 -7.56 16.99
N SER A 212 24.33 -8.87 16.92
CA SER A 212 24.94 -9.86 17.82
C SER A 212 26.45 -10.09 17.64
N LEU A 213 27.01 -9.69 16.49
CA LEU A 213 28.43 -9.85 16.19
C LEU A 213 29.27 -8.66 16.68
N PHE A 214 28.66 -7.49 16.82
CA PHE A 214 29.36 -6.22 17.07
C PHE A 214 28.94 -5.51 18.38
N LEU A 215 27.87 -5.97 19.05
CA LEU A 215 27.41 -5.51 20.37
C LEU A 215 27.51 -6.64 21.41
#